data_AF-A0A3N6CNP4-F1
#
_entry.id   AF-A0A3N6CNP4-F1
#
_cell.length_a   1.000
_cell.length_b   1.000
_cell.length_c   1.000
_cell.angle_alpha   90.00
_cell.angle_beta   90.00
_cell.angle_gamma   90.00
#
_symmetry.space_group_name_H-M   'P 1'
#
loop_
_entity.id
_entity.type
_entity.pdbx_description
1 polymer ?
#
loop_
_entity_poly.entity_id
_entity_poly.type
_entity_poly.pdbx_seq_one_letter_code
_entity_poly.pdbx_strand_id
1 'polypeptide(L)'
;MTILLIKLILTPVLATFAAFIFPGIFYSSYWQPIVIGVAIALVTRYVERILLRSHTKIITLIIDFFTAFFLTYILPYGFENAYVLFPGAVFTAILFTVAELPQHYFLLKEDVEQNSIV
;
A
#
# COMPACT_ATOMS: atom_id res chain seq x y z
N MET A 1 1.41 -17.04 2.55
CA MET A 1 2.52 -16.37 1.82
C MET A 1 2.04 -15.72 0.53
N THR A 2 1.00 -16.25 -0.11
CA THR A 2 0.41 -15.77 -1.37
C THR A 2 0.05 -14.29 -1.37
N ILE A 3 -0.59 -13.77 -0.31
CA ILE A 3 -1.01 -12.35 -0.26
C ILE A 3 0.17 -11.36 -0.25
N LEU A 4 1.29 -11.73 0.41
CA LEU A 4 2.45 -10.85 0.52
C LEU A 4 3.08 -10.67 -0.85
N LEU A 5 3.15 -11.74 -1.64
CA LEU A 5 3.64 -11.68 -3.02
C LEU A 5 2.75 -10.81 -3.90
N ILE A 6 1.42 -10.90 -3.74
CA ILE A 6 0.47 -10.04 -4.46
C ILE A 6 0.72 -8.57 -4.12
N LYS A 7 0.84 -8.22 -2.83
CA LYS A 7 1.15 -6.84 -2.41
C LYS A 7 2.50 -6.37 -2.94
N LEU A 8 3.53 -7.21 -2.86
CA LEU A 8 4.88 -6.86 -3.29
C LEU A 8 4.96 -6.53 -4.78
N ILE A 9 4.03 -7.04 -5.59
CA ILE A 9 3.93 -6.72 -7.02
C ILE A 9 2.95 -5.57 -7.26
N LEU A 10 1.74 -5.67 -6.71
CA LEU A 10 0.66 -4.72 -6.95
C LEU A 10 1.02 -3.33 -6.42
N THR A 11 1.65 -3.25 -5.24
CA THR A 11 1.90 -1.96 -4.61
C THR A 11 2.93 -1.12 -5.39
N PRO A 12 4.08 -1.67 -5.83
CA PRO A 12 4.96 -0.98 -6.79
C PRO A 12 4.29 -0.59 -8.11
N VAL A 13 3.43 -1.44 -8.66
CA VAL A 13 2.71 -1.15 -9.90
C VAL A 13 1.79 0.07 -9.71
N LEU A 14 1.07 0.15 -8.59
CA LEU A 14 0.18 1.27 -8.30
C LEU A 14 0.94 2.57 -8.00
N ALA A 15 2.06 2.53 -7.27
CA ALA A 15 2.93 3.70 -7.07
C ALA A 15 3.45 4.24 -8.41
N THR A 16 3.92 3.33 -9.26
CA THR A 16 4.43 3.67 -10.60
C THR A 16 3.31 4.23 -11.47
N PHE A 17 2.14 3.59 -11.48
CA PHE A 17 0.97 4.04 -12.20
C PHE A 17 0.53 5.44 -11.76
N ALA A 18 0.46 5.71 -10.45
CA ALA A 18 0.12 7.03 -9.92
C ALA A 18 1.09 8.11 -10.42
N ALA A 19 2.40 7.80 -10.47
CA ALA A 19 3.41 8.71 -10.99
C ALA A 19 3.24 9.06 -12.47
N PHE A 20 2.72 8.12 -13.27
CA PHE A 20 2.47 8.36 -14.69
C PHE A 20 1.24 9.23 -14.95
N ILE A 21 0.23 9.17 -14.08
CA ILE A 21 -1.08 9.80 -14.36
C ILE A 21 -1.30 11.12 -13.61
N PHE A 22 -0.68 11.31 -12.44
CA PHE A 22 -1.01 12.42 -11.56
C PHE A 22 0.03 13.53 -11.63
N PRO A 23 -0.35 14.75 -12.06
CA PRO A 23 0.56 15.89 -12.05
C PRO A 23 0.91 16.26 -10.61
N GLY A 24 2.20 16.30 -10.27
CA GLY A 24 2.67 16.54 -8.91
C GLY A 24 3.31 15.32 -8.23
N ILE A 25 3.46 14.21 -8.95
CA ILE A 25 4.32 13.09 -8.58
C ILE A 25 5.46 13.05 -9.60
N PHE A 26 6.69 13.26 -9.14
CA PHE A 26 7.87 13.22 -10.00
C PHE A 26 8.94 12.31 -9.42
N TYR A 27 9.40 11.39 -10.26
CA TYR A 27 10.52 10.51 -9.98
C TYR A 27 11.53 10.65 -11.12
N SER A 28 12.80 10.86 -10.79
CA SER A 28 13.88 10.95 -11.78
C SER A 28 14.25 9.60 -12.39
N SER A 29 13.80 8.49 -11.80
CA SER A 29 14.04 7.14 -12.30
C SER A 29 12.90 6.18 -11.94
N TYR A 30 12.65 5.20 -12.81
CA TYR A 30 11.58 4.21 -12.62
C TYR A 30 11.74 3.31 -11.40
N TRP A 31 12.96 3.15 -10.87
CA TRP A 31 13.19 2.33 -9.68
C TRP A 31 12.72 3.01 -8.38
N GLN A 32 12.63 4.34 -8.34
CA GLN A 32 12.22 5.09 -7.15
C GLN A 32 10.77 4.78 -6.71
N PRO A 33 9.74 4.86 -7.59
CA PRO A 33 8.39 4.49 -7.22
C PRO A 33 8.26 2.99 -6.88
N ILE A 34 9.11 2.13 -7.48
CA ILE A 34 9.15 0.70 -7.15
C ILE A 34 9.62 0.51 -5.71
N VAL A 35 10.72 1.16 -5.30
CA VAL A 35 11.24 1.09 -3.93
C VAL A 35 10.20 1.59 -2.92
N ILE A 36 9.51 2.70 -3.22
CA ILE A 36 8.45 3.23 -2.36
C ILE A 36 7.30 2.22 -2.24
N GLY A 37 6.84 1.66 -3.36
CA GLY A 37 5.76 0.67 -3.35
C GLY A 37 6.14 -0.60 -2.57
N VAL A 38 7.40 -1.05 -2.68
CA VAL A 38 7.91 -2.18 -1.88
C VAL A 38 7.91 -1.81 -0.38
N ALA A 39 8.38 -0.62 -0.01
CA ALA A 39 8.37 -0.17 1.37
C ALA A 39 6.95 -0.14 1.96
N ILE A 40 5.98 0.42 1.21
CA ILE A 40 4.57 0.44 1.61
C ILE A 40 4.06 -1.00 1.79
N ALA A 41 4.30 -1.89 0.83
CA ALA A 41 3.83 -3.28 0.89
C ALA A 41 4.35 -4.01 2.13
N LEU A 42 5.61 -3.79 2.51
CA LEU A 42 6.21 -4.42 3.69
C LEU A 42 5.60 -3.87 4.99
N VAL A 43 5.44 -2.55 5.09
CA VAL A 43 4.91 -1.92 6.31
C VAL A 43 3.43 -2.26 6.50
N THR A 44 2.58 -2.12 5.48
CA THR A 44 1.15 -2.46 5.59
C THR A 44 0.95 -3.93 5.88
N ARG A 45 1.76 -4.81 5.26
CA ARG A 45 1.72 -6.24 5.58
C ARG A 45 2.06 -6.54 7.04
N TYR A 46 2.98 -5.79 7.63
CA TYR A 46 3.30 -5.93 9.05
C TYR A 46 2.12 -5.49 9.93
N VAL A 47 1.49 -4.34 9.61
CA VAL A 47 0.29 -3.84 10.29
C VAL A 47 -0.83 -4.88 10.22
N GLU A 48 -1.11 -5.42 9.03
CA GLU A 48 -2.12 -6.46 8.84
C GLU A 48 -1.90 -7.69 9.71
N ARG A 49 -0.65 -8.17 9.85
CA ARG A 49 -0.38 -9.35 10.68
C ARG A 49 -0.75 -9.15 12.15
N ILE A 50 -0.69 -7.92 12.63
CA ILE A 50 -0.96 -7.57 14.02
C ILE A 50 -2.44 -7.23 14.19
N LEU A 51 -2.99 -6.42 13.28
CA LEU A 51 -4.28 -5.78 13.47
C LEU A 51 -5.41 -6.39 12.65
N LEU A 52 -5.17 -7.08 11.54
CA LEU A 52 -6.26 -7.52 10.66
C LEU A 52 -7.09 -8.63 11.32
N ARG A 53 -8.31 -8.29 11.70
CA ARG A 53 -9.37 -9.17 12.19
C ARG A 53 -10.72 -8.71 11.64
N SER A 54 -11.74 -9.56 11.71
CA SER A 54 -13.08 -9.23 11.20
C SER A 54 -13.66 -7.95 11.81
N HIS A 55 -13.35 -7.65 13.07
CA HIS A 55 -13.83 -6.45 13.78
C HIS A 55 -12.93 -5.21 13.63
N THR A 56 -11.66 -5.38 13.24
CA THR A 56 -10.67 -4.30 13.07
C THR A 56 -10.36 -3.98 11.61
N LYS A 57 -11.05 -4.62 10.65
CA LYS A 57 -10.82 -4.44 9.21
C LYS A 57 -10.77 -2.96 8.79
N ILE A 58 -11.74 -2.16 9.24
CA ILE A 58 -11.82 -0.74 8.89
C ILE A 58 -10.65 0.04 9.50
N ILE A 59 -10.27 -0.27 10.74
CA ILE A 59 -9.14 0.39 11.41
C ILE A 59 -7.83 0.07 10.67
N THR A 60 -7.65 -1.19 10.29
CA THR A 60 -6.47 -1.64 9.53
C THR A 60 -6.39 -0.88 8.20
N LEU A 61 -7.50 -0.80 7.46
CA LEU A 61 -7.57 -0.07 6.20
C LEU A 61 -7.24 1.43 6.34
N ILE A 62 -7.69 2.08 7.42
CA ILE A 62 -7.37 3.47 7.71
C ILE A 62 -5.86 3.63 7.97
N ILE A 63 -5.27 2.72 8.75
CA ILE A 63 -3.82 2.73 9.01
C ILE A 63 -3.04 2.50 7.72
N ASP A 64 -3.49 1.60 6.85
CA ASP A 64 -2.86 1.34 5.55
C ASP A 64 -2.92 2.57 4.64
N PHE A 65 -4.05 3.29 4.62
CA PHE A 65 -4.18 4.58 3.93
C PHE A 65 -3.14 5.59 4.42
N PHE A 66 -3.06 5.82 5.74
CA PHE A 66 -2.11 6.79 6.30
C PHE A 66 -0.66 6.35 6.09
N THR A 67 -0.38 5.05 6.21
CA THR A 67 0.94 4.47 5.92
C THR A 67 1.34 4.76 4.48
N ALA A 68 0.46 4.46 3.53
CA ALA A 68 0.71 4.73 2.13
C ALA A 68 0.87 6.23 1.84
N PHE A 69 0.04 7.08 2.46
CA PHE A 69 0.12 8.54 2.35
C PHE A 69 1.48 9.06 2.83
N PHE A 70 1.87 8.74 4.07
CA PHE A 70 3.10 9.27 4.67
C PHE A 70 4.34 8.74 3.96
N LEU A 71 4.39 7.45 3.63
CA LEU A 71 5.54 6.88 2.91
C LEU A 71 5.66 7.46 1.50
N THR A 72 4.54 7.61 0.78
CA THR A 72 4.56 8.22 -0.56
C THR A 72 4.92 9.70 -0.51
N TYR A 73 4.51 10.42 0.54
CA TYR A 73 4.83 11.85 0.68
C TYR A 73 6.29 12.07 1.11
N ILE A 74 6.79 11.31 2.07
CA ILE A 74 8.07 11.60 2.75
C ILE A 74 9.27 10.93 2.04
N LEU A 75 9.16 9.65 1.66
CA LEU A 75 10.31 8.91 1.12
C LEU A 75 10.92 9.51 -0.16
N PRO A 76 10.16 10.08 -1.11
CA PRO A 76 10.74 10.69 -2.31
C PRO A 76 11.79 11.77 -2.02
N TYR A 77 11.64 12.51 -0.92
CA TYR A 77 12.60 13.56 -0.53
C TYR A 77 13.99 13.02 -0.16
N GLY A 78 14.12 11.71 0.08
CA GLY A 78 15.40 11.04 0.26
C GLY A 78 16.11 10.67 -1.04
N PHE A 79 15.44 10.82 -2.20
CA PHE A 79 16.02 10.54 -3.51
C PHE A 79 16.47 11.82 -4.23
N GLU A 80 17.47 11.68 -5.10
CA GLU A 80 17.88 12.78 -5.96
C GLU A 80 16.82 13.11 -7.00
N ASN A 81 16.41 14.38 -7.04
CA ASN A 81 15.45 14.92 -8.01
C ASN A 81 14.11 14.15 -8.02
N ALA A 82 13.57 13.79 -6.85
CA ALA A 82 12.21 13.23 -6.75
C ALA A 82 11.39 14.05 -5.76
N TYR A 83 10.10 14.20 -6.05
CA TYR A 83 9.16 14.85 -5.14
C TYR A 83 7.75 14.33 -5.34
N VAL A 84 6.98 14.36 -4.26
CA VAL A 84 5.54 14.12 -4.30
C VAL A 84 4.84 15.25 -3.57
N LEU A 85 3.98 15.96 -4.28
CA LEU A 85 3.13 16.98 -3.68
C LEU A 85 2.00 16.34 -2.87
N PHE A 86 1.47 17.09 -1.92
CA PHE A 86 0.40 16.62 -1.04
C PHE A 86 -0.79 15.98 -1.79
N PRO A 87 -1.36 16.59 -2.86
CA PRO A 87 -2.46 15.96 -3.61
C PRO A 87 -2.06 14.64 -4.28
N GLY A 88 -0.81 14.53 -4.74
CA GLY A 88 -0.29 13.29 -5.33
C GLY A 88 -0.14 12.17 -4.29
N ALA A 89 0.30 12.50 -3.08
CA ALA A 89 0.37 11.55 -1.98
C ALA A 89 -1.03 11.06 -1.57
N VAL A 90 -2.00 11.97 -1.43
CA VAL A 90 -3.40 11.61 -1.13
C VAL A 90 -3.96 10.71 -2.23
N PHE A 91 -3.80 11.09 -3.49
CA PHE A 91 -4.27 10.29 -4.62
C PHE A 91 -3.70 8.87 -4.61
N THR A 92 -2.39 8.75 -4.42
CA THR A 92 -1.71 7.45 -4.37
C THR A 92 -2.20 6.61 -3.19
N ALA A 93 -2.37 7.22 -2.01
CA ALA A 93 -2.90 6.54 -0.83
C ALA A 93 -4.33 6.04 -1.03
N ILE A 94 -5.21 6.82 -1.68
CA ILE A 94 -6.56 6.38 -2.05
C ILE A 94 -6.48 5.17 -2.99
N LEU A 95 -5.65 5.26 -4.04
CA LEU A 95 -5.46 4.19 -5.01
C LEU A 95 -5.03 2.88 -4.33
N PHE A 96 -4.07 2.95 -3.40
CA PHE A 96 -3.65 1.82 -2.59
C PHE A 96 -4.77 1.23 -1.74
N THR A 97 -5.47 2.09 -1.02
CA THR A 97 -6.54 1.68 -0.10
C THR A 97 -7.67 0.98 -0.83
N VAL A 98 -8.04 1.47 -2.02
CA VAL A 98 -9.05 0.82 -2.87
C VAL A 98 -8.58 -0.55 -3.34
N ALA A 99 -7.31 -0.69 -3.74
CA ALA A 99 -6.74 -1.96 -4.18
C ALA A 99 -6.58 -2.99 -3.04
N GLU A 100 -6.59 -2.54 -1.79
CA GLU A 100 -6.43 -3.36 -0.59
C GLU A 100 -7.75 -3.94 -0.08
N LEU A 101 -8.89 -3.31 -0.38
CA LEU A 101 -10.22 -3.79 0.01
C LEU A 101 -10.49 -5.28 -0.34
N PRO A 102 -10.20 -5.75 -1.56
CA PRO A 102 -10.37 -7.16 -1.90
C PRO A 102 -9.41 -8.05 -1.11
N GLN A 103 -8.18 -7.60 -0.88
CA GLN A 103 -7.14 -8.38 -0.21
C GLN A 103 -7.50 -8.66 1.25
N HIS A 104 -7.97 -7.65 1.99
CA HIS A 104 -8.47 -7.85 3.36
C HIS A 104 -9.66 -8.80 3.39
N TYR A 105 -10.55 -8.74 2.40
CA TYR A 105 -11.68 -9.67 2.31
C TYR A 105 -11.22 -11.12 2.08
N PHE A 106 -10.27 -11.34 1.16
CA PHE A 106 -9.69 -12.66 0.92
C PHE A 106 -9.01 -13.23 2.16
N LEU A 107 -8.19 -12.42 2.85
CA LEU A 107 -7.49 -12.87 4.07
C LEU A 107 -8.44 -13.25 5.21
N LEU A 108 -9.49 -12.47 5.43
CA LEU A 108 -10.47 -12.77 6.47
C LEU A 108 -11.29 -14.02 6.14
N LYS A 109 -11.55 -14.29 4.85
CA LYS A 109 -12.22 -15.52 4.43
C LYS A 109 -11.36 -16.75 4.71
N GLU A 110 -10.06 -16.71 4.39
CA GLU A 110 -9.11 -17.79 4.69
C GLU A 110 -9.03 -18.08 6.21
N ASP A 111 -9.03 -17.03 7.04
CA ASP A 111 -8.97 -17.14 8.51
C ASP A 111 -10.21 -17.84 9.09
N VAL A 112 -11.40 -17.56 8.52
CA VAL A 112 -12.66 -18.20 8.93
C VAL A 112 -12.70 -19.68 8.51
N GLU A 113 -12.26 -19.99 7.29
CA GLU A 113 -12.24 -21.36 6.77
C GLU A 113 -11.31 -22.25 7.61
N GLN A 114 -10.12 -21.77 7.98
CA GLN A 114 -9.19 -22.50 8.83
C GLN A 114 -9.73 -22.77 10.25
N ASN A 115 -10.44 -21.83 10.86
CA ASN A 115 -11.03 -22.02 12.20
C ASN A 115 -12.27 -22.92 12.22
N SER A 116 -12.86 -23.22 11.06
CA SER A 116 -14.05 -24.10 10.95
C SER A 116 -13.72 -25.59 10.75
N ILE A 117 -12.44 -25.90 10.52
CA ILE A 117 -11.93 -27.25 10.26
C ILE A 117 -11.21 -27.81 11.51
N VAL A 118 -11.23 -27.07 12.63
CA VAL A 118 -10.71 -27.47 13.96
C VAL A 118 -11.89 -27.67 14.90
#